data_AF-A0A843E0K2-F1
#
_entry.id   AF-A0A843E0K2-F1
#
_cell.length_a   1.000
_cell.length_b   1.000
_cell.length_c   1.000
_cell.angle_alpha   90.00
_cell.angle_beta   90.00
_cell.angle_gamma   90.00
#
_symmetry.space_group_name_H-M   'P 1'
#
loop_
_entity.id
_entity.type
_entity.pdbx_description
1 polymer ?
#
loop_
_entity_poly.entity_id
_entity_poly.type
_entity_poly.pdbx_seq_one_letter_code
_entity_poly.pdbx_strand_id
1 'polypeptide(L)'
;MTDVANLKKRMLILGIASAVILVGLTVLCALKFSTLEKSGMILYMMAVPIFMTVLAFAFGYLDINEKMDDDDITYMLRRTYIFGGVMFAITLIAELALYLST
;
A
#
# COMPACT_ATOMS: atom_id res chain seq x y z
N MET A 1 3.99 -26.40 -11.52
CA MET A 1 4.56 -26.07 -10.20
C MET A 1 4.65 -24.57 -10.12
N THR A 2 3.75 -23.96 -9.35
CA THR A 2 3.76 -22.52 -9.11
C THR A 2 4.97 -22.16 -8.24
N ASP A 3 5.77 -21.20 -8.68
CA ASP A 3 6.95 -20.75 -7.93
C ASP A 3 6.50 -19.81 -6.79
N VAL A 4 6.07 -20.44 -5.70
CA VAL A 4 5.56 -19.79 -4.49
C VAL A 4 6.57 -18.81 -3.91
N ALA A 5 7.86 -19.14 -3.93
CA ALA A 5 8.92 -18.27 -3.41
C ALA A 5 8.99 -16.95 -4.20
N ASN A 6 8.93 -17.02 -5.53
CA ASN A 6 8.89 -15.83 -6.37
C ASN A 6 7.61 -15.00 -6.19
N LEU A 7 6.44 -15.65 -6.02
CA LEU A 7 5.18 -14.95 -5.75
C LEU A 7 5.21 -14.19 -4.42
N LYS A 8 5.67 -14.85 -3.35
CA LYS A 8 5.85 -14.22 -2.04
C LYS A 8 6.80 -13.03 -2.14
N LYS A 9 7.95 -13.18 -2.79
CA LYS A 9 8.90 -12.09 -3.01
C LYS A 9 8.26 -10.90 -3.73
N ARG A 10 7.43 -11.13 -4.76
CA ARG A 10 6.70 -10.07 -5.46
C ARG A 10 5.74 -9.33 -4.54
N MET A 11 4.99 -10.03 -3.69
CA MET A 11 4.06 -9.40 -2.74
C MET A 11 4.79 -8.52 -1.72
N LEU A 12 5.93 -8.99 -1.21
CA LEU A 12 6.76 -8.18 -0.31
C LEU A 12 7.29 -6.92 -1.01
N ILE A 13 7.78 -7.05 -2.25
CA ILE A 13 8.26 -5.90 -3.05
C ILE A 13 7.13 -4.90 -3.29
N LEU A 14 5.92 -5.36 -3.61
CA LEU A 14 4.76 -4.49 -3.79
C LEU A 14 4.42 -3.73 -2.51
N GLY A 15 4.39 -4.40 -1.36
CA GLY A 15 4.15 -3.73 -0.08
C GLY A 15 5.19 -2.64 0.23
N ILE A 16 6.48 -2.95 0.04
CA ILE A 16 7.56 -1.97 0.26
C ILE A 16 7.47 -0.82 -0.75
N ALA A 17 7.27 -1.11 -2.04
CA ALA A 17 7.17 -0.09 -3.07
C ALA A 17 5.98 0.85 -2.82
N SER A 18 4.81 0.30 -2.47
CA SER A 18 3.63 1.09 -2.09
C SER A 18 3.91 1.98 -0.89
N ALA A 19 4.60 1.48 0.14
CA ALA A 19 4.99 2.27 1.31
C ALA A 19 5.86 3.47 0.91
N VAL A 20 6.92 3.22 0.14
CA VAL A 20 7.88 4.25 -0.27
C VAL A 20 7.21 5.33 -1.10
N ILE A 21 6.35 4.95 -2.06
CA ILE A 21 5.63 5.90 -2.92
C ILE A 21 4.72 6.79 -2.08
N LEU A 22 3.85 6.19 -1.26
CA LEU A 22 2.87 6.96 -0.50
C LEU A 22 3.54 7.82 0.59
N VAL A 23 4.54 7.30 1.30
CA VAL A 23 5.29 8.12 2.27
C VAL A 23 5.98 9.29 1.58
N GLY A 24 6.60 9.07 0.42
CA GLY A 24 7.23 10.14 -0.35
C GLY A 24 6.25 11.21 -0.79
N LEU A 25 5.09 10.83 -1.33
CA LEU A 25 4.04 11.76 -1.78
C LEU A 25 3.41 12.50 -0.61
N THR A 26 3.13 11.82 0.50
CA THR A 26 2.64 12.42 1.74
C THR A 26 3.59 13.49 2.27
N VAL A 27 4.91 13.25 2.25
CA VAL A 27 5.91 14.25 2.64
C VAL A 27 5.90 15.44 1.69
N LEU A 28 5.86 15.21 0.36
CA LEU A 28 5.78 16.28 -0.63
C LEU A 28 4.52 17.14 -0.44
N CYS A 29 3.37 16.51 -0.13
CA CYS A 29 2.14 17.23 0.19
C CYS A 29 2.31 18.08 1.45
N ALA A 30 2.85 17.50 2.53
CA ALA A 30 3.04 18.19 3.80
C ALA A 30 3.97 19.42 3.68
N LEU A 31 5.00 19.37 2.84
CA LEU A 31 5.92 20.48 2.58
C LEU A 31 5.26 21.66 1.86
N LYS A 32 4.14 21.43 1.16
CA LYS A 32 3.42 22.48 0.41
C LYS A 32 2.55 23.36 1.32
N PHE A 33 2.29 22.93 2.54
CA PHE A 33 1.56 23.72 3.55
C PHE A 33 2.54 24.50 4.42
N SER A 34 2.33 25.81 4.55
CA SER A 34 3.22 26.73 5.28
C SER A 34 3.11 26.68 6.81
N THR A 35 2.11 25.98 7.33
CA THR A 35 1.82 25.92 8.78
C THR A 35 2.07 24.52 9.30
N LEU A 36 2.90 24.42 10.34
CA LEU A 36 3.33 23.15 10.95
C LEU A 36 2.13 22.29 11.38
N GLU A 37 1.05 22.92 11.86
CA GLU A 37 -0.20 22.25 12.24
C GLU A 37 -0.86 21.52 11.07
N LYS A 38 -0.97 22.16 9.91
CA LYS A 38 -1.57 21.57 8.71
C LYS A 38 -0.70 20.45 8.12
N SER A 39 0.61 20.65 8.10
CA SER A 39 1.57 19.62 7.67
C SER A 39 1.53 18.40 8.58
N GLY A 40 1.49 18.59 9.91
CA GLY A 40 1.39 17.49 10.87
C GLY A 40 0.07 16.72 10.78
N MET A 41 -1.05 17.41 10.53
CA MET A 41 -2.35 16.76 10.30
C MET A 41 -2.34 15.86 9.06
N ILE A 42 -1.72 16.30 7.96
CA ILE A 42 -1.63 15.50 6.73
C ILE A 42 -0.84 14.21 6.98
N LEU A 43 0.32 14.31 7.63
CA LEU A 43 1.13 13.14 7.96
C LEU A 43 0.33 12.15 8.84
N TYR A 44 -0.42 12.64 9.82
CA TYR A 44 -1.25 11.79 10.69
C TYR A 44 -2.42 11.13 9.94
N MET A 45 -3.14 11.89 9.11
CA MET A 45 -4.29 11.40 8.36
C MET A 45 -3.91 10.37 7.30
N MET A 46 -2.71 10.48 6.72
CA MET A 46 -2.20 9.57 5.70
C MET A 46 -1.53 8.31 6.29
N ALA A 47 -1.06 8.36 7.53
CA ALA A 47 -0.36 7.24 8.16
C ALA A 47 -1.20 5.95 8.21
N VAL A 48 -2.49 6.04 8.54
CA VAL A 48 -3.39 4.88 8.64
C VAL A 48 -3.65 4.24 7.26
N PRO A 49 -4.07 4.99 6.21
CA PRO A 49 -4.20 4.44 4.86
C PRO A 49 -2.91 3.80 4.31
N ILE A 50 -1.76 4.43 4.55
CA ILE A 50 -0.45 3.87 4.15
C ILE A 50 -0.20 2.54 4.85
N PHE A 51 -0.37 2.50 6.18
CA PHE A 51 -0.19 1.29 6.96
C PHE A 51 -1.11 0.16 6.47
N MET A 52 -2.39 0.45 6.25
CA MET A 52 -3.37 -0.54 5.78
C MET A 52 -3.04 -1.06 4.37
N THR A 53 -2.50 -0.20 3.50
CA THR A 53 -2.03 -0.60 2.16
C THR A 53 -0.87 -1.59 2.26
N VAL A 54 0.13 -1.28 3.08
CA VAL A 54 1.30 -2.15 3.30
C VAL A 54 0.87 -3.47 3.94
N LEU A 55 -0.03 -3.40 4.92
CA LEU A 55 -0.54 -4.57 5.63
C LEU A 55 -1.28 -5.52 4.69
N ALA A 56 -2.06 -5.01 3.72
CA ALA A 56 -2.75 -5.85 2.74
C ALA A 56 -1.78 -6.69 1.89
N PHE A 57 -0.66 -6.10 1.45
CA PHE A 57 0.38 -6.82 0.70
C PHE A 57 1.21 -7.74 1.60
N ALA A 58 1.46 -7.34 2.85
CA ALA A 58 2.14 -8.19 3.83
C ALA A 58 1.31 -9.44 4.19
N PHE A 59 -0.01 -9.32 4.34
CA PHE A 59 -0.88 -10.48 4.52
C PHE A 59 -0.91 -11.36 3.27
N GLY A 60 -0.87 -10.79 2.06
CA GLY A 60 -0.67 -11.60 0.85
C GLY A 60 0.64 -12.39 0.85
N TYR A 61 1.72 -11.82 1.40
CA TYR A 61 2.97 -12.54 1.60
C TYR A 61 2.85 -13.67 2.64
N LEU A 62 2.22 -13.40 3.78
CA LEU A 62 2.11 -14.37 4.87
C LEU A 62 1.15 -15.52 4.55
N ASP A 63 0.05 -15.22 3.87
CA ASP A 63 -1.01 -16.17 3.63
C ASP A 63 -0.70 -17.17 2.51
N ILE A 64 0.17 -16.82 1.56
CA ILE A 64 0.58 -17.75 0.48
C ILE A 64 1.55 -18.79 1.07
N ASN A 65 1.17 -20.07 1.01
CA ASN A 65 1.95 -21.18 1.54
C ASN A 65 2.24 -22.22 0.45
N GLU A 66 3.38 -22.92 0.56
CA GLU A 66 3.81 -23.99 -0.35
C GLU A 66 2.90 -25.22 -0.31
N LYS A 67 2.08 -25.35 0.73
CA LYS A 67 1.12 -26.46 0.90
C LYS A 67 -0.27 -26.15 0.34
N MET A 68 -0.49 -24.99 -0.27
CA MET A 68 -1.78 -24.61 -0.85
C MET A 68 -1.90 -25.07 -2.29
N ASP A 69 -3.12 -25.42 -2.70
CA ASP A 69 -3.43 -25.73 -4.08
C ASP A 69 -3.32 -24.47 -4.97
N ASP A 70 -3.08 -24.67 -6.26
CA ASP A 70 -2.86 -23.58 -7.22
C ASP A 70 -4.08 -22.62 -7.32
N ASP A 71 -5.30 -23.14 -7.16
CA ASP A 71 -6.54 -22.36 -7.15
C ASP A 71 -6.64 -21.43 -5.93
N ASP A 72 -6.25 -21.93 -4.76
CA ASP A 72 -6.24 -21.14 -3.52
C ASP A 72 -5.18 -20.03 -3.58
N ILE A 73 -3.98 -20.35 -4.10
CA ILE A 73 -2.92 -19.35 -4.31
C ILE A 73 -3.44 -18.24 -5.24
N THR A 74 -4.10 -18.61 -6.33
CA THR A 74 -4.67 -17.65 -7.30
C THR A 74 -5.74 -16.76 -6.64
N TYR A 75 -6.62 -17.33 -5.82
CA TYR A 75 -7.62 -16.57 -5.08
C TYR A 75 -6.96 -15.57 -4.12
N MET A 76 -5.95 -16.01 -3.35
CA MET A 76 -5.26 -15.15 -2.39
C MET A 76 -4.50 -14.01 -3.05
N LEU A 77 -3.81 -14.29 -4.16
CA LEU A 77 -3.19 -13.26 -4.99
C LEU A 77 -4.23 -12.23 -5.45
N ARG A 78 -5.34 -12.69 -6.03
CA ARG A 78 -6.40 -11.80 -6.55
C ARG A 78 -6.98 -10.93 -5.44
N ARG A 79 -7.26 -11.51 -4.28
CA ARG A 79 -7.76 -10.80 -3.10
C ARG A 79 -6.77 -9.72 -2.66
N THR A 80 -5.49 -10.06 -2.51
CA THR A 80 -4.45 -9.10 -2.12
C THR A 80 -4.29 -7.97 -3.14
N TYR A 81 -4.31 -8.27 -4.43
CA TYR A 81 -4.24 -7.24 -5.47
C TYR A 81 -5.45 -6.30 -5.45
N ILE A 82 -6.66 -6.84 -5.24
CA ILE A 82 -7.87 -6.02 -5.15
C ILE A 82 -7.81 -5.14 -3.90
N PHE A 83 -7.62 -5.71 -2.71
CA PHE A 83 -7.63 -4.93 -1.48
C PHE A 83 -6.43 -3.96 -1.39
N GLY A 84 -5.22 -4.46 -1.59
CA GLY A 84 -4.01 -3.63 -1.55
C GLY A 84 -3.99 -2.58 -2.66
N GLY A 85 -4.39 -2.95 -3.88
CA GLY A 85 -4.45 -2.04 -5.02
C GLY A 85 -5.52 -0.96 -4.87
N VAL A 86 -6.73 -1.31 -4.39
CA VAL A 86 -7.80 -0.33 -4.13
C VAL A 86 -7.40 0.63 -3.01
N MET A 87 -6.82 0.13 -1.92
CA MET A 87 -6.33 0.99 -0.83
C MET A 87 -5.22 1.92 -1.31
N PHE A 88 -4.27 1.42 -2.09
CA PHE A 88 -3.22 2.24 -2.70
C PHE A 88 -3.80 3.34 -3.60
N ALA A 89 -4.75 2.99 -4.47
CA ALA A 89 -5.38 3.94 -5.38
C ALA A 89 -6.17 5.03 -4.65
N ILE A 90 -6.97 4.68 -3.64
CA ILE A 90 -7.72 5.65 -2.83
C ILE A 90 -6.77 6.57 -2.08
N THR A 91 -5.68 6.01 -1.53
CA THR A 91 -4.66 6.79 -0.82
C THR A 91 -3.98 7.80 -1.76
N LEU A 92 -3.62 7.37 -2.97
CA LEU A 92 -3.08 8.25 -4.02
C LEU A 92 -4.06 9.37 -4.40
N ILE A 93 -5.36 9.06 -4.54
CA ILE A 93 -6.38 10.07 -4.85
C ILE A 93 -6.48 11.09 -3.72
N ALA A 94 -6.41 10.65 -2.47
CA ALA A 94 -6.41 11.54 -1.31
C ALA A 94 -5.18 12.46 -1.29
N GLU A 95 -3.98 11.94 -1.56
CA GLU A 95 -2.76 12.75 -1.68
C GLU A 95 -2.85 13.76 -2.81
N LEU A 96 -3.35 13.34 -3.98
CA LEU A 96 -3.53 14.24 -5.11
C LEU A 96 -4.54 15.35 -4.80
N ALA A 97 -5.66 15.02 -4.13
CA ALA A 97 -6.65 15.99 -3.71
C ALA A 97 -6.06 17.00 -2.71
N LEU A 98 -5.28 16.53 -1.73
CA LEU A 98 -4.55 17.41 -0.79
C LEU A 98 -3.58 18.33 -1.53
N TYR A 99 -2.81 17.79 -2.47
CA TYR A 99 -1.84 18.55 -3.26
C TYR A 99 -2.50 19.61 -4.16
N LEU A 100 -3.69 19.34 -4.70
CA LEU A 100 -4.45 20.28 -5.53
C LEU A 100 -5.25 21.29 -4.69
N SER A 101 -5.47 21.03 -3.40
CA SER A 101 -6.21 21.92 -2.50
C SER A 101 -5.39 23.08 -1.92
N THR A 102 -4.07 23.04 -2.11
CA THR A 102 -3.10 24.13 -1.80
C THR A 102 -2.87 25.02 -3.00
#